data_AF-D8M1H2-F1
#
_entry.id   AF-D8M1H2-F1
#
_cell.length_a   1.000
_cell.length_b   1.000
_cell.length_c   1.000
_cell.angle_alpha   90.00
_cell.angle_beta   90.00
_cell.angle_gamma   90.00
#
_symmetry.space_group_name_H-M   'P 1'
#
loop_
_entity.id
_entity.type
_entity.pdbx_description
1 polymer ?
#
loop_
_entity_poly.entity_id
_entity_poly.type
_entity_poly.pdbx_seq_one_letter_code
_entity_poly.pdbx_strand_id
1 'polypeptide(L)'
;MNNTFGKTYAETTQRICNIPSIYETTLSSVRLNDITNKENKFKQIGDINDSKYDLGVDGAFGHYSILFIILYLCRGETDDDGKVIDEFITDEVLRNGKEVNGERFSPIAKLGPRVVNGIAKGKGFNIRYAYDYKTAIEELSSGRYRMTYITCSPGDGIMAKECDKDVDQYVYNFVSCVHEFNMRGGGVFWFLENYPYTYEADLYFKTFYGFEAVGDKDKNIKGGKVMKRVNSETPKAGQFITIGGKATDLFNLSHLDFGIVSIFEGRTLCTLNEKKLIDKGFRVFARESEGNATIMVKEKRAEGKEGRIIIDTAASKLFLEFTEDGTARWISNAAVWLCNTEQFEADRFLDPSVTSGIKMDGIRLPGLRPMEKRVFVSNRPRQTNFCMSIVMDTTGSMYTYLEETKKNIVQILDTLKQVSKDHNLPEGGIVAQVVQYKDYADTMYGETAEYITNDISRLKNKLESFEVDGGNAGMDCDYGWCEDVQGGLIRALEQMKKPPYNTYNHLILIVGDYPNHGDHPDCGITHTLKGESIDGLWNNIYRDIRSFSSIRVMFMPTGDATITYTMERMQSMLTSKIVDSTIITSETNYVEVIKQTAVNEYKRIIGIS
;
A
#
# COMPACT_ATOMS: atom_id res chain seq x y z
N MET A 1 -6.81 -83.45 -1.41
CA MET A 1 -5.97 -82.24 -1.27
C MET A 1 -6.55 -81.06 -2.06
N ASN A 2 -7.83 -80.70 -1.86
CA ASN A 2 -8.49 -79.63 -2.63
C ASN A 2 -9.27 -78.69 -1.71
N ASN A 3 -8.61 -77.87 -0.88
CA ASN A 3 -9.36 -76.79 -0.19
C ASN A 3 -8.54 -75.58 0.32
N THR A 4 -7.26 -75.45 -0.03
CA THR A 4 -6.42 -74.35 0.49
C THR A 4 -6.16 -73.21 -0.49
N PHE A 5 -6.59 -73.32 -1.76
CA PHE A 5 -6.35 -72.30 -2.79
C PHE A 5 -7.56 -71.41 -3.15
N GLY A 6 -8.77 -71.74 -2.66
CA GLY A 6 -10.00 -71.02 -3.03
C GLY A 6 -10.35 -69.81 -2.16
N LYS A 7 -9.91 -69.78 -0.89
CA LYS A 7 -10.21 -68.67 0.04
C LYS A 7 -9.25 -67.48 -0.06
N THR A 8 -8.08 -67.65 -0.64
CA THR A 8 -7.05 -66.61 -0.71
C THR A 8 -7.28 -65.62 -1.85
N TYR A 9 -7.78 -66.05 -3.01
CA TYR A 9 -7.95 -65.14 -4.15
C TYR A 9 -9.06 -64.11 -3.95
N ALA A 10 -10.24 -64.50 -3.46
CA ALA A 10 -11.34 -63.55 -3.25
C ALA A 10 -11.01 -62.49 -2.19
N GLU A 11 -10.40 -62.88 -1.07
CA GLU A 11 -9.97 -61.95 -0.02
C GLU A 11 -8.80 -61.06 -0.48
N THR A 12 -7.86 -61.60 -1.26
CA THR A 12 -6.76 -60.82 -1.86
C THR A 12 -7.28 -59.85 -2.92
N THR A 13 -8.17 -60.29 -3.82
CA THR A 13 -8.80 -59.41 -4.81
C THR A 13 -9.66 -58.36 -4.14
N GLN A 14 -10.40 -58.69 -3.09
CA GLN A 14 -11.19 -57.71 -2.35
C GLN A 14 -10.30 -56.73 -1.58
N ARG A 15 -9.17 -57.18 -1.02
CA ARG A 15 -8.13 -56.27 -0.48
C ARG A 15 -7.57 -55.37 -1.57
N ILE A 16 -7.22 -55.89 -2.74
CA ILE A 16 -6.70 -55.10 -3.86
C ILE A 16 -7.72 -54.09 -4.38
N CYS A 17 -9.00 -54.49 -4.51
CA CYS A 17 -10.09 -53.61 -4.92
C CYS A 17 -10.49 -52.60 -3.84
N ASN A 18 -10.19 -52.88 -2.57
CA ASN A 18 -10.42 -51.96 -1.45
C ASN A 18 -9.22 -51.04 -1.17
N ILE A 19 -8.09 -51.19 -1.89
CA ILE A 19 -6.99 -50.23 -1.84
C ILE A 19 -7.43 -49.03 -2.66
N PRO A 20 -7.71 -47.87 -2.04
CA PRO A 20 -8.10 -46.69 -2.78
C PRO A 20 -6.96 -46.31 -3.72
N SER A 21 -7.28 -46.05 -4.98
CA SER A 21 -6.27 -45.52 -5.90
C SER A 21 -5.71 -44.18 -5.38
N ILE A 22 -4.50 -43.82 -5.82
CA ILE A 22 -3.93 -42.47 -5.56
C ILE A 22 -4.92 -41.39 -5.99
N TYR A 23 -5.67 -41.66 -7.06
CA TYR A 23 -6.76 -40.82 -7.55
C TYR A 23 -7.87 -40.67 -6.50
N GLU A 24 -8.44 -41.76 -5.98
CA GLU A 24 -9.49 -41.72 -4.95
C GLU A 24 -9.02 -41.09 -3.63
N THR A 25 -7.76 -41.33 -3.24
CA THR A 25 -7.18 -40.73 -2.02
C THR A 25 -7.00 -39.22 -2.17
N THR A 26 -6.49 -38.76 -3.31
CA THR A 26 -6.37 -37.33 -3.61
C THR A 26 -7.75 -36.68 -3.73
N LEU A 27 -8.71 -37.34 -4.39
CA LEU A 27 -10.10 -36.89 -4.54
C LEU A 27 -10.87 -36.80 -3.22
N SER A 28 -10.50 -37.60 -2.22
CA SER A 28 -11.11 -37.52 -0.89
C SER A 28 -10.75 -36.20 -0.16
N SER A 29 -9.63 -35.58 -0.56
CA SER A 29 -9.09 -34.38 0.07
C SER A 29 -9.23 -33.11 -0.79
N VAL A 30 -9.26 -33.25 -2.11
CA VAL A 30 -9.30 -32.15 -3.10
C VAL A 30 -10.57 -32.25 -3.96
N ARG A 31 -11.27 -31.13 -4.13
CA ARG A 31 -12.48 -31.03 -4.96
C ARG A 31 -12.12 -30.70 -6.41
N LEU A 32 -12.80 -31.37 -7.36
CA LEU A 32 -12.59 -31.17 -8.81
C LEU A 32 -13.81 -30.61 -9.56
N ASN A 33 -15.03 -30.79 -9.02
CA ASN A 33 -16.25 -30.28 -9.68
C ASN A 33 -16.53 -28.84 -9.24
N ASP A 34 -15.92 -27.88 -9.95
CA ASP A 34 -16.17 -26.47 -9.68
C ASP A 34 -17.52 -26.04 -10.28
N ILE A 35 -18.53 -25.94 -9.42
CA ILE A 35 -19.89 -25.55 -9.80
C ILE A 35 -19.98 -24.10 -10.32
N THR A 36 -18.95 -23.29 -10.12
CA THR A 36 -18.87 -21.89 -10.57
C THR A 36 -18.48 -21.77 -12.05
N ASN A 37 -18.02 -22.85 -12.69
CA ASN A 37 -17.71 -22.88 -14.12
C ASN A 37 -18.95 -22.86 -15.03
N LYS A 38 -20.16 -22.90 -14.46
CA LYS A 38 -21.42 -22.82 -15.23
C LYS A 38 -21.87 -21.36 -15.35
N GLU A 39 -22.06 -20.87 -16.58
CA GLU A 39 -22.34 -19.46 -16.95
C GLU A 39 -23.42 -18.76 -16.10
N ASN A 40 -24.40 -19.51 -15.56
CA ASN A 40 -25.52 -18.96 -14.78
C ASN A 40 -25.34 -19.00 -13.24
N LYS A 41 -24.17 -19.41 -12.71
CA LYS A 41 -23.92 -19.52 -11.24
C LYS A 41 -22.92 -18.53 -10.66
N PHE A 42 -22.36 -17.62 -11.45
CA PHE A 42 -21.49 -16.54 -10.97
C PHE A 42 -22.12 -15.68 -9.85
N LYS A 43 -23.45 -15.70 -9.69
CA LYS A 43 -24.20 -14.96 -8.65
C LYS A 43 -24.52 -15.77 -7.38
N GLN A 44 -24.10 -17.04 -7.24
CA GLN A 44 -24.61 -17.96 -6.21
C GLN A 44 -23.65 -18.32 -5.06
N ILE A 45 -22.45 -17.74 -4.97
CA ILE A 45 -21.61 -17.92 -3.77
C ILE A 45 -21.87 -16.73 -2.84
N GLY A 46 -22.86 -16.90 -1.95
CA GLY A 46 -23.31 -15.84 -1.04
C GLY A 46 -22.50 -15.72 0.25
N ASP A 47 -21.58 -16.65 0.54
CA ASP A 47 -20.84 -16.66 1.80
C ASP A 47 -19.35 -17.00 1.60
N ILE A 48 -18.48 -16.07 2.02
CA ILE A 48 -17.02 -16.21 2.06
C ILE A 48 -16.58 -17.28 3.09
N ASN A 49 -17.42 -17.56 4.09
CA ASN A 49 -17.21 -18.57 5.13
C ASN A 49 -17.57 -19.99 4.69
N ASP A 50 -18.32 -20.15 3.60
CA ASP A 50 -18.75 -21.46 3.16
C ASP A 50 -17.58 -22.21 2.51
N SER A 51 -16.94 -23.04 3.33
CA SER A 51 -15.78 -23.84 2.98
C SER A 51 -16.11 -24.93 1.96
N LYS A 52 -17.39 -25.22 1.68
CA LYS A 52 -17.83 -26.23 0.71
C LYS A 52 -17.46 -25.88 -0.74
N TYR A 53 -17.14 -24.63 -0.99
CA TYR A 53 -16.71 -24.12 -2.30
C TYR A 53 -15.19 -23.90 -2.39
N ASP A 54 -14.41 -24.19 -1.35
CA ASP A 54 -12.96 -24.14 -1.44
C ASP A 54 -12.40 -25.41 -2.11
N LEU A 55 -11.14 -25.35 -2.56
CA LEU A 55 -10.44 -26.47 -3.18
C LEU A 55 -10.32 -27.69 -2.24
N GLY A 56 -9.92 -27.46 -0.99
CA GLY A 56 -9.71 -28.52 0.00
C GLY A 56 -10.97 -28.86 0.81
N VAL A 57 -11.14 -30.13 1.13
CA VAL A 57 -12.14 -30.61 2.10
C VAL A 57 -11.69 -30.26 3.53
N ASP A 58 -12.62 -29.80 4.36
CA ASP A 58 -12.32 -29.48 5.77
C ASP A 58 -11.87 -30.72 6.55
N GLY A 59 -10.83 -30.57 7.37
CA GLY A 59 -10.20 -31.63 8.14
C GLY A 59 -9.29 -32.58 7.35
N ALA A 60 -9.26 -32.51 6.02
CA ALA A 60 -8.52 -33.47 5.19
C ALA A 60 -6.99 -33.29 5.21
N PHE A 61 -6.49 -32.17 5.75
CA PHE A 61 -5.07 -31.82 5.69
C PHE A 61 -4.35 -31.91 7.05
N GLY A 62 -4.91 -32.68 7.99
CA GLY A 62 -4.38 -32.89 9.35
C GLY A 62 -2.93 -33.39 9.44
N HIS A 63 -2.47 -34.09 8.41
CA HIS A 63 -1.11 -34.64 8.31
C HIS A 63 -0.09 -33.68 7.68
N TYR A 64 -0.51 -32.50 7.22
CA TYR A 64 0.37 -31.48 6.63
C TYR A 64 0.64 -30.35 7.62
N SER A 65 1.84 -29.76 7.53
CA SER A 65 2.21 -28.59 8.32
C SER A 65 2.58 -27.40 7.44
N ILE A 66 2.18 -26.20 7.88
CA ILE A 66 2.50 -24.90 7.27
C ILE A 66 3.35 -24.11 8.27
N LEU A 67 4.48 -23.58 7.79
CA LEU A 67 5.26 -22.59 8.52
C LEU A 67 4.92 -21.19 8.00
N PHE A 68 4.44 -20.30 8.87
CA PHE A 68 4.32 -18.88 8.58
C PHE A 68 5.58 -18.16 9.07
N ILE A 69 6.32 -17.57 8.15
CA ILE A 69 7.55 -16.83 8.41
C ILE A 69 7.24 -15.34 8.27
N ILE A 70 7.18 -14.66 9.40
CA ILE A 70 6.76 -13.26 9.51
C ILE A 70 7.97 -12.40 9.83
N LEU A 71 8.44 -11.58 8.88
CA LEU A 71 9.72 -10.86 9.01
C LEU A 71 9.59 -9.35 9.28
N TYR A 72 8.39 -8.78 9.09
CA TYR A 72 8.13 -7.35 9.34
C TYR A 72 6.80 -7.10 10.04
N LEU A 73 5.76 -7.82 9.65
CA LEU A 73 4.43 -7.64 10.22
C LEU A 73 4.46 -8.03 11.71
N CYS A 74 3.64 -7.38 12.55
CA CYS A 74 3.60 -7.56 14.01
C CYS A 74 4.70 -6.88 14.84
N ARG A 75 5.46 -5.91 14.31
CA ARG A 75 6.46 -5.15 15.10
C ARG A 75 5.87 -4.26 16.21
N GLY A 76 4.61 -3.87 16.09
CA GLY A 76 3.95 -3.00 17.08
C GLY A 76 4.57 -1.61 17.18
N GLU A 77 5.11 -1.10 16.06
CA GLU A 77 5.72 0.23 15.99
C GLU A 77 4.68 1.30 16.37
N THR A 78 5.10 2.34 17.09
CA THR A 78 4.28 3.48 17.48
C THR A 78 4.76 4.74 16.77
N ASP A 79 3.83 5.61 16.39
CA ASP A 79 4.15 6.95 15.90
C ASP A 79 4.66 7.83 17.04
N ASP A 80 5.04 9.07 16.71
CA ASP A 80 5.59 10.05 17.64
C ASP A 80 4.58 10.47 18.74
N ASP A 81 3.27 10.22 18.50
CA ASP A 81 2.19 10.42 19.47
C ASP A 81 1.98 9.19 20.39
N GLY A 82 2.80 8.15 20.23
CA GLY A 82 2.71 6.91 20.99
C GLY A 82 1.58 5.98 20.54
N LYS A 83 0.93 6.25 19.40
CA LYS A 83 -0.14 5.43 18.84
C LYS A 83 0.46 4.34 17.95
N VAL A 84 -0.02 3.11 18.08
CA VAL A 84 0.45 1.98 17.26
C VAL A 84 0.17 2.27 15.78
N ILE A 85 1.23 2.34 14.96
CA ILE A 85 1.21 2.61 13.52
C ILE A 85 0.34 1.56 12.81
N ASP A 86 0.48 0.30 13.24
CA ASP A 86 -0.22 -0.84 12.67
C ASP A 86 -1.07 -1.57 13.72
N GLU A 87 -2.05 -0.87 14.31
CA GLU A 87 -2.92 -1.41 15.39
C GLU A 87 -3.63 -2.74 15.03
N PHE A 88 -3.71 -3.05 13.75
CA PHE A 88 -4.37 -4.23 13.20
C PHE A 88 -3.42 -5.30 12.66
N ILE A 89 -2.13 -5.03 12.55
CA ILE A 89 -1.13 -6.00 12.11
C ILE A 89 -0.51 -6.62 13.36
N THR A 90 -1.30 -7.44 14.05
CA THR A 90 -0.90 -8.07 15.31
C THR A 90 -0.97 -9.59 15.21
N ASP A 91 -0.25 -10.27 16.11
CA ASP A 91 -0.28 -11.72 16.24
C ASP A 91 -1.68 -12.26 16.51
N GLU A 92 -2.49 -11.52 17.29
CA GLU A 92 -3.88 -11.87 17.59
C GLU A 92 -4.74 -11.80 16.33
N VAL A 93 -4.60 -10.73 15.53
CA VAL A 93 -5.34 -10.59 14.27
C VAL A 93 -4.91 -11.66 13.26
N LEU A 94 -3.62 -11.97 13.18
CA LEU A 94 -3.12 -13.03 12.29
C LEU A 94 -3.72 -14.40 12.64
N ARG A 95 -3.60 -14.79 13.92
CA ARG A 95 -3.98 -16.13 14.41
C ARG A 95 -5.48 -16.31 14.51
N ASN A 96 -6.14 -15.32 15.10
CA ASN A 96 -7.53 -15.41 15.53
C ASN A 96 -8.45 -14.51 14.70
N GLY A 97 -7.92 -13.49 14.03
CA GLY A 97 -8.70 -12.65 13.15
C GLY A 97 -9.38 -11.50 13.86
N LYS A 98 -10.42 -10.95 13.23
CA LYS A 98 -11.29 -9.94 13.84
C LYS A 98 -12.75 -10.35 13.80
N GLU A 99 -13.52 -9.82 14.73
CA GLU A 99 -14.97 -9.95 14.71
C GLU A 99 -15.59 -9.01 13.68
N VAL A 100 -16.42 -9.57 12.80
CA VAL A 100 -17.19 -8.83 11.81
C VAL A 100 -18.63 -9.35 11.89
N ASN A 101 -19.59 -8.47 12.18
CA ASN A 101 -21.01 -8.81 12.34
C ASN A 101 -21.28 -9.96 13.34
N GLY A 102 -20.52 -10.02 14.45
CA GLY A 102 -20.68 -11.07 15.47
C GLY A 102 -19.93 -12.38 15.19
N GLU A 103 -19.24 -12.49 14.04
CA GLU A 103 -18.44 -13.67 13.70
C GLU A 103 -16.95 -13.32 13.61
N ARG A 104 -16.12 -14.11 14.29
CA ARG A 104 -14.66 -13.94 14.23
C ARG A 104 -14.08 -14.61 12.98
N PHE A 105 -13.40 -13.81 12.16
CA PHE A 105 -12.86 -14.19 10.86
C PHE A 105 -11.34 -14.10 10.82
N SER A 106 -10.68 -15.22 10.48
CA SER A 106 -9.24 -15.30 10.18
C SER A 106 -9.00 -16.26 9.00
N PRO A 107 -8.25 -15.83 7.96
CA PRO A 107 -7.80 -16.74 6.89
C PRO A 107 -7.00 -17.91 7.43
N ILE A 108 -6.22 -17.71 8.50
CA ILE A 108 -5.38 -18.75 9.09
C ILE A 108 -6.21 -19.72 9.92
N ALA A 109 -7.22 -19.25 10.65
CA ALA A 109 -8.14 -20.13 11.36
C ALA A 109 -8.89 -21.07 10.39
N LYS A 110 -9.15 -20.63 9.15
CA LYS A 110 -9.71 -21.46 8.07
C LYS A 110 -8.75 -22.54 7.58
N LEU A 111 -7.44 -22.33 7.70
CA LEU A 111 -6.42 -23.34 7.38
C LEU A 111 -6.24 -24.38 8.51
N GLY A 112 -6.30 -23.94 9.77
CA GLY A 112 -5.97 -24.76 10.94
C GLY A 112 -6.99 -25.86 11.30
N PRO A 113 -6.77 -26.56 12.44
CA PRO A 113 -7.62 -27.66 12.92
C PRO A 113 -8.86 -27.16 13.68
N ARG A 114 -9.61 -26.21 13.12
CA ARG A 114 -10.79 -25.64 13.76
C ARG A 114 -11.95 -26.65 13.76
N VAL A 115 -12.52 -26.92 14.92
CA VAL A 115 -13.70 -27.79 15.10
C VAL A 115 -14.80 -27.02 15.83
N VAL A 116 -16.03 -27.07 15.33
CA VAL A 116 -17.22 -26.46 15.95
C VAL A 116 -18.30 -27.54 16.05
N ASN A 117 -18.78 -27.82 17.26
CA ASN A 117 -19.79 -28.85 17.53
C ASN A 117 -19.42 -30.24 16.94
N GLY A 118 -18.15 -30.61 17.01
CA GLY A 118 -17.65 -31.88 16.47
C GLY A 118 -17.46 -31.93 14.94
N ILE A 119 -17.77 -30.83 14.23
CA ILE A 119 -17.62 -30.71 12.78
C ILE A 119 -16.37 -29.88 12.46
N ALA A 120 -15.48 -30.41 11.61
CA ALA A 120 -14.33 -29.66 11.12
C ALA A 120 -14.80 -28.43 10.30
N LYS A 121 -14.23 -27.27 10.61
CA LYS A 121 -14.51 -25.98 9.96
C LYS A 121 -13.28 -25.35 9.32
N GLY A 122 -12.09 -25.92 9.55
CA GLY A 122 -10.86 -25.56 8.86
C GLY A 122 -10.28 -26.74 8.09
N LYS A 123 -9.24 -26.49 7.28
CA LYS A 123 -8.61 -27.54 6.45
C LYS A 123 -7.84 -28.59 7.26
N GLY A 124 -7.45 -28.26 8.50
CA GLY A 124 -6.79 -29.19 9.41
C GLY A 124 -5.27 -29.03 9.49
N PHE A 125 -4.66 -28.10 8.75
CA PHE A 125 -3.22 -27.93 8.74
C PHE A 125 -2.63 -27.67 10.13
N ASN A 126 -1.47 -28.24 10.41
CA ASN A 126 -0.69 -27.88 11.60
C ASN A 126 0.09 -26.59 11.31
N ILE A 127 -0.25 -25.50 12.01
CA ILE A 127 0.31 -24.17 11.72
C ILE A 127 1.32 -23.78 12.80
N ARG A 128 2.51 -23.37 12.37
CA ARG A 128 3.58 -22.83 13.22
C ARG A 128 4.09 -21.52 12.64
N TYR A 129 4.81 -20.77 13.47
CA TYR A 129 5.26 -19.43 13.15
C TYR A 129 6.75 -19.28 13.47
N ALA A 130 7.47 -18.59 12.60
CA ALA A 130 8.82 -18.10 12.82
C ALA A 130 8.83 -16.58 12.60
N TYR A 131 9.52 -15.84 13.46
CA TYR A 131 9.51 -14.36 13.44
C TYR A 131 10.87 -13.76 13.06
N ASP A 132 11.83 -14.62 12.75
CA ASP A 132 13.21 -14.25 12.47
C ASP A 132 13.89 -15.35 11.61
N TYR A 133 15.07 -15.05 11.08
CA TYR A 133 15.79 -15.94 10.18
C TYR A 133 16.28 -17.23 10.84
N LYS A 134 16.75 -17.19 12.09
CA LYS A 134 17.31 -18.36 12.77
C LYS A 134 16.22 -19.39 13.05
N THR A 135 15.11 -18.93 13.64
CA THR A 135 13.94 -19.75 13.92
C THR A 135 13.37 -20.31 12.62
N ALA A 136 13.30 -19.51 11.56
CA ALA A 136 12.85 -19.97 10.25
C ALA A 136 13.73 -21.09 9.67
N ILE A 137 15.07 -20.95 9.75
CA ILE A 137 16.01 -21.97 9.27
C ILE A 137 15.88 -23.25 10.08
N GLU A 138 15.82 -23.16 11.42
CA GLU A 138 15.65 -24.32 12.30
C GLU A 138 14.34 -25.06 11.98
N GLU A 139 13.24 -24.32 11.88
CA GLU A 139 11.92 -24.86 11.61
C GLU A 139 11.87 -25.55 10.23
N LEU A 140 12.32 -24.88 9.16
CA LEU A 140 12.39 -25.50 7.83
C LEU A 140 13.29 -26.75 7.84
N SER A 141 14.42 -26.70 8.54
CA SER A 141 15.37 -27.82 8.61
C SER A 141 14.86 -29.02 9.41
N SER A 142 13.84 -28.85 10.26
CA SER A 142 13.24 -29.94 11.05
C SER A 142 12.57 -31.04 10.21
N GLY A 143 12.30 -30.75 8.94
CA GLY A 143 11.65 -31.67 8.00
C GLY A 143 10.20 -31.97 8.32
N ARG A 144 9.51 -31.08 9.04
CA ARG A 144 8.10 -31.19 9.44
C ARG A 144 7.12 -30.52 8.47
N TYR A 145 7.59 -29.56 7.69
CA TYR A 145 6.74 -28.68 6.89
C TYR A 145 6.61 -29.14 5.45
N ARG A 146 5.42 -28.98 4.89
CA ARG A 146 5.16 -29.21 3.46
C ARG A 146 5.24 -27.93 2.65
N MET A 147 4.87 -26.81 3.26
CA MET A 147 4.93 -25.50 2.63
C MET A 147 5.27 -24.41 3.64
N THR A 148 5.69 -23.25 3.11
CA THR A 148 5.98 -22.05 3.90
C THR A 148 5.34 -20.81 3.28
N TYR A 149 4.84 -19.93 4.15
CA TYR A 149 4.23 -18.64 3.82
C TYR A 149 5.16 -17.56 4.37
N ILE A 150 5.69 -16.70 3.51
CA ILE A 150 6.77 -15.77 3.88
C ILE A 150 6.32 -14.36 3.59
N THR A 151 6.26 -13.50 4.61
CA THR A 151 6.05 -12.06 4.43
C THR A 151 7.39 -11.36 4.47
N CYS A 152 7.65 -10.47 3.52
CA CYS A 152 8.94 -9.82 3.40
C CYS A 152 9.12 -8.61 4.33
N SER A 153 10.36 -8.37 4.74
CA SER A 153 10.78 -7.19 5.47
C SER A 153 11.13 -6.04 4.54
N PRO A 154 11.20 -4.80 5.07
CA PRO A 154 11.68 -3.68 4.28
C PRO A 154 13.17 -3.83 3.97
N GLY A 155 13.96 -4.57 4.77
CA GLY A 155 15.40 -4.74 4.59
C GLY A 155 16.29 -3.98 5.59
N ASP A 156 15.78 -3.56 6.76
CA ASP A 156 16.46 -2.77 7.82
C ASP A 156 17.27 -3.59 8.80
N GLY A 157 17.10 -4.91 8.78
CA GLY A 157 17.71 -5.80 9.77
C GLY A 157 16.98 -5.80 11.12
N ILE A 158 15.78 -5.23 11.18
CA ILE A 158 14.86 -5.37 12.33
C ILE A 158 13.91 -6.52 12.01
N MET A 159 13.64 -7.42 12.95
CA MET A 159 12.72 -8.55 12.74
C MET A 159 11.32 -8.23 13.26
N ALA A 160 10.35 -9.11 13.00
CA ALA A 160 8.97 -8.93 13.48
C ALA A 160 8.85 -8.92 15.01
N LYS A 161 9.78 -9.56 15.70
CA LYS A 161 9.86 -9.63 17.17
C LYS A 161 11.30 -9.50 17.65
N GLU A 162 11.44 -9.30 18.95
CA GLU A 162 12.75 -9.35 19.63
C GLU A 162 13.45 -10.68 19.32
N CYS A 163 14.72 -10.58 18.96
CA CYS A 163 15.55 -11.69 18.48
C CYS A 163 17.03 -11.39 18.76
N ASP A 164 17.89 -12.35 18.45
CA ASP A 164 19.33 -12.22 18.64
C ASP A 164 19.94 -11.09 17.80
N LYS A 165 20.95 -10.41 18.35
CA LYS A 165 21.62 -9.26 17.71
C LYS A 165 22.32 -9.59 16.39
N ASP A 166 22.70 -10.85 16.17
CA ASP A 166 23.38 -11.32 14.96
C ASP A 166 22.43 -11.92 13.93
N VAL A 167 21.11 -11.84 14.14
CA VAL A 167 20.13 -12.48 13.27
C VAL A 167 20.24 -12.03 11.81
N ASP A 168 20.60 -10.77 11.57
CA ASP A 168 20.78 -10.21 10.24
C ASP A 168 21.92 -10.89 9.44
N GLN A 169 22.82 -11.60 10.10
CA GLN A 169 23.88 -12.38 9.43
C GLN A 169 23.37 -13.68 8.78
N TYR A 170 22.11 -14.04 9.04
CA TYR A 170 21.51 -15.30 8.59
C TYR A 170 20.65 -15.16 7.34
N VAL A 171 20.44 -13.95 6.81
CA VAL A 171 19.50 -13.74 5.68
C VAL A 171 19.85 -14.55 4.43
N TYR A 172 21.15 -14.70 4.12
CA TYR A 172 21.61 -15.52 3.00
C TYR A 172 21.41 -17.02 3.25
N ASN A 173 21.61 -17.47 4.49
CA ASN A 173 21.30 -18.83 4.91
C ASN A 173 19.80 -19.10 4.83
N PHE A 174 18.97 -18.11 5.21
CA PHE A 174 17.53 -18.19 5.16
C PHE A 174 17.02 -18.37 3.72
N VAL A 175 17.37 -17.47 2.79
CA VAL A 175 16.91 -17.60 1.39
C VAL A 175 17.45 -18.88 0.73
N SER A 176 18.64 -19.34 1.12
CA SER A 176 19.19 -20.62 0.66
C SER A 176 18.45 -21.82 1.23
N CYS A 177 18.06 -21.78 2.50
CA CYS A 177 17.23 -22.80 3.13
C CYS A 177 15.85 -22.89 2.46
N VAL A 178 15.22 -21.75 2.16
CA VAL A 178 13.96 -21.69 1.40
C VAL A 178 14.13 -22.25 -0.02
N HIS A 179 15.25 -21.96 -0.68
CA HIS A 179 15.56 -22.51 -2.00
C HIS A 179 15.70 -24.03 -1.97
N GLU A 180 16.51 -24.57 -1.05
CA GLU A 180 16.67 -26.01 -0.85
C GLU A 180 15.34 -26.69 -0.53
N PHE A 181 14.52 -26.07 0.33
CA PHE A 181 13.18 -26.56 0.67
C PHE A 181 12.30 -26.68 -0.58
N ASN A 182 12.30 -25.65 -1.43
CA ASN A 182 11.54 -25.66 -2.68
C ASN A 182 12.08 -26.68 -3.69
N MET A 183 13.40 -26.76 -3.89
CA MET A 183 14.03 -27.70 -4.81
C MET A 183 13.78 -29.16 -4.42
N ARG A 184 13.50 -29.42 -3.14
CA ARG A 184 13.11 -30.74 -2.60
C ARG A 184 11.61 -31.00 -2.58
N GLY A 185 10.79 -30.09 -3.11
CA GLY A 185 9.35 -30.28 -3.32
C GLY A 185 8.46 -29.47 -2.39
N GLY A 186 9.04 -28.65 -1.52
CA GLY A 186 8.29 -27.76 -0.64
C GLY A 186 7.59 -26.63 -1.39
N GLY A 187 6.33 -26.38 -1.04
CA GLY A 187 5.58 -25.24 -1.57
C GLY A 187 6.03 -23.91 -0.94
N VAL A 188 6.24 -22.88 -1.73
CA VAL A 188 6.66 -21.55 -1.21
C VAL A 188 5.66 -20.47 -1.65
N PHE A 189 5.15 -19.73 -0.67
CA PHE A 189 4.35 -18.53 -0.90
C PHE A 189 5.14 -17.30 -0.44
N TRP A 190 5.56 -16.46 -1.39
CA TRP A 190 6.08 -15.12 -1.14
C TRP A 190 4.96 -14.09 -1.12
N PHE A 191 4.71 -13.49 0.05
CA PHE A 191 3.90 -12.29 0.21
C PHE A 191 4.80 -11.05 0.19
N LEU A 192 4.62 -10.25 -0.84
CA LEU A 192 5.24 -8.94 -1.01
C LEU A 192 4.22 -7.86 -0.69
N GLU A 193 4.69 -6.64 -0.48
CA GLU A 193 3.89 -5.41 -0.47
C GLU A 193 4.65 -4.36 -1.28
N ASN A 194 4.20 -3.10 -1.28
CA ASN A 194 4.92 -2.00 -1.91
C ASN A 194 6.40 -1.97 -1.49
N TYR A 195 7.28 -1.56 -2.40
CA TYR A 195 8.69 -1.37 -2.06
C TYR A 195 8.78 -0.37 -0.89
N PRO A 196 9.56 -0.64 0.17
CA PRO A 196 10.65 -1.62 0.25
C PRO A 196 10.32 -2.99 0.86
N TYR A 197 9.05 -3.33 1.15
CA TYR A 197 8.62 -4.56 1.84
C TYR A 197 8.67 -5.82 0.97
N THR A 198 9.83 -6.06 0.36
CA THR A 198 10.08 -7.09 -0.67
C THR A 198 11.46 -7.73 -0.51
N TYR A 199 12.20 -7.41 0.55
CA TYR A 199 13.65 -7.65 0.64
C TYR A 199 14.06 -9.09 0.37
N GLU A 200 13.46 -10.05 1.07
CA GLU A 200 13.87 -11.45 1.02
C GLU A 200 13.47 -12.10 -0.28
N ALA A 201 12.32 -11.72 -0.86
CA ALA A 201 11.94 -12.15 -2.19
C ALA A 201 12.96 -11.63 -3.22
N ASP A 202 13.26 -10.32 -3.21
CA ASP A 202 14.25 -9.75 -4.12
C ASP A 202 15.63 -10.42 -3.97
N LEU A 203 16.07 -10.69 -2.75
CA LEU A 203 17.32 -11.40 -2.48
C LEU A 203 17.28 -12.85 -2.99
N TYR A 204 16.18 -13.58 -2.74
CA TYR A 204 15.98 -14.95 -3.22
C TYR A 204 16.06 -15.01 -4.75
N PHE A 205 15.27 -14.17 -5.43
CA PHE A 205 15.27 -14.15 -6.90
C PHE A 205 16.61 -13.66 -7.46
N LYS A 206 17.26 -12.69 -6.83
CA LYS A 206 18.59 -12.22 -7.26
C LYS A 206 19.62 -13.33 -7.16
N THR A 207 19.61 -14.09 -6.07
CA THR A 207 20.58 -15.16 -5.79
C THR A 207 20.42 -16.36 -6.71
N PHE A 208 19.18 -16.84 -6.91
CA PHE A 208 18.93 -18.11 -7.61
C PHE A 208 18.46 -17.93 -9.06
N TYR A 209 17.97 -16.76 -9.44
CA TYR A 209 17.42 -16.49 -10.77
C TYR A 209 18.14 -15.35 -11.52
N GLY A 210 18.98 -14.57 -10.84
CA GLY A 210 19.81 -13.51 -11.42
C GLY A 210 19.10 -12.15 -11.59
N PHE A 211 17.95 -11.95 -10.94
CA PHE A 211 17.21 -10.69 -10.96
C PHE A 211 16.33 -10.54 -9.72
N GLU A 212 15.98 -9.32 -9.33
CA GLU A 212 15.06 -9.06 -8.22
C GLU A 212 13.60 -9.26 -8.64
N ALA A 213 12.75 -9.71 -7.70
CA ALA A 213 11.34 -9.97 -7.95
C ALA A 213 10.59 -8.69 -8.36
N VAL A 214 10.96 -7.55 -7.78
CA VAL A 214 10.43 -6.23 -8.11
C VAL A 214 11.04 -5.72 -9.42
N GLY A 215 10.19 -5.27 -10.34
CA GLY A 215 10.58 -4.73 -11.63
C GLY A 215 10.86 -3.22 -11.61
N ASP A 216 10.11 -2.47 -10.79
CA ASP A 216 10.24 -1.03 -10.62
C ASP A 216 10.04 -0.67 -9.14
N LYS A 217 11.10 -0.17 -8.51
CA LYS A 217 11.14 0.16 -7.07
C LYS A 217 10.59 1.56 -6.77
N ASP A 218 10.46 2.41 -7.78
CA ASP A 218 9.96 3.77 -7.64
C ASP A 218 8.44 3.86 -7.88
N LYS A 219 7.88 2.81 -8.48
CA LYS A 219 6.45 2.67 -8.77
C LYS A 219 5.71 1.90 -7.67
N ASN A 220 4.92 2.64 -6.90
CA ASN A 220 3.89 2.08 -6.02
C ASN A 220 2.56 1.99 -6.76
N ILE A 221 1.92 0.82 -6.73
CA ILE A 221 0.62 0.60 -7.37
C ILE A 221 -0.46 0.73 -6.30
N LYS A 222 -1.40 1.67 -6.52
CA LYS A 222 -2.57 1.85 -5.65
C LYS A 222 -3.62 0.83 -6.07
N GLY A 223 -3.77 -0.23 -5.27
CA GLY A 223 -4.83 -1.20 -5.49
C GLY A 223 -6.17 -0.74 -4.90
N GLY A 224 -6.95 -1.68 -4.38
CA GLY A 224 -8.23 -1.40 -3.70
C GLY A 224 -9.48 -1.79 -4.50
N LYS A 225 -9.33 -2.46 -5.63
CA LYS A 225 -10.44 -2.98 -6.43
C LYS A 225 -10.48 -4.52 -6.43
N VAL A 226 -11.55 -5.05 -7.01
CA VAL A 226 -11.83 -6.48 -7.08
C VAL A 226 -11.58 -7.00 -8.49
N MET A 227 -10.71 -8.00 -8.61
CA MET A 227 -10.43 -8.73 -9.83
C MET A 227 -11.49 -9.80 -10.06
N LYS A 228 -11.78 -10.13 -11.33
CA LYS A 228 -12.78 -11.15 -11.71
C LYS A 228 -12.15 -12.32 -12.46
N ARG A 229 -12.69 -13.51 -12.24
CA ARG A 229 -12.24 -14.70 -12.99
C ARG A 229 -12.63 -14.57 -14.47
N VAL A 230 -11.73 -14.99 -15.36
CA VAL A 230 -12.02 -15.13 -16.79
C VAL A 230 -11.57 -16.48 -17.32
N ASN A 231 -12.29 -16.96 -18.34
CA ASN A 231 -11.89 -18.14 -19.11
C ASN A 231 -10.96 -17.71 -20.25
N SER A 232 -9.76 -17.27 -19.89
CA SER A 232 -8.69 -16.83 -20.80
C SER A 232 -7.36 -17.41 -20.32
N GLU A 233 -6.43 -17.69 -21.21
CA GLU A 233 -5.07 -18.10 -20.84
C GLU A 233 -4.21 -16.93 -20.34
N THR A 234 -4.62 -15.69 -20.63
CA THR A 234 -3.92 -14.47 -20.21
C THR A 234 -4.91 -13.49 -19.59
N PRO A 235 -4.70 -13.04 -18.34
CA PRO A 235 -5.55 -12.04 -17.70
C PRO A 235 -5.29 -10.64 -18.30
N LYS A 236 -6.34 -9.84 -18.45
CA LYS A 236 -6.26 -8.37 -18.63
C LYS A 236 -6.36 -7.67 -17.28
N ALA A 237 -6.28 -6.33 -17.27
CA ALA A 237 -6.46 -5.53 -16.07
C ALA A 237 -7.76 -5.88 -15.31
N GLY A 238 -7.65 -6.05 -13.99
CA GLY A 238 -8.75 -6.44 -13.11
C GLY A 238 -9.24 -7.88 -13.29
N GLN A 239 -8.38 -8.78 -13.78
CA GLN A 239 -8.77 -10.17 -14.07
C GLN A 239 -7.77 -11.18 -13.50
N PHE A 240 -8.27 -12.38 -13.23
CA PHE A 240 -7.45 -13.56 -12.95
C PHE A 240 -7.93 -14.77 -13.75
N ILE A 241 -7.03 -15.72 -13.98
CA ILE A 241 -7.24 -16.87 -14.86
C ILE A 241 -7.29 -18.18 -14.09
N THR A 242 -7.60 -19.25 -14.82
CA THR A 242 -7.58 -20.60 -14.30
C THR A 242 -6.19 -21.26 -14.39
N ILE A 243 -5.74 -21.86 -13.27
CA ILE A 243 -4.49 -22.64 -13.21
C ILE A 243 -4.73 -24.02 -12.58
N GLY A 244 -4.17 -25.07 -13.20
CA GLY A 244 -4.39 -26.46 -12.82
C GLY A 244 -5.77 -26.98 -13.24
N GLY A 245 -6.26 -28.02 -12.56
CA GLY A 245 -7.62 -28.54 -12.76
C GLY A 245 -7.81 -29.41 -14.01
N LYS A 246 -6.73 -29.78 -14.71
CA LYS A 246 -6.82 -30.66 -15.87
C LYS A 246 -7.00 -32.09 -15.35
N ALA A 247 -8.23 -32.62 -15.41
CA ALA A 247 -8.55 -33.97 -14.93
C ALA A 247 -7.70 -35.09 -15.57
N THR A 248 -7.13 -34.84 -16.76
CA THR A 248 -6.22 -35.74 -17.47
C THR A 248 -4.75 -35.57 -17.08
N ASP A 249 -4.40 -34.53 -16.31
CA ASP A 249 -3.05 -34.24 -15.83
C ASP A 249 -2.95 -34.54 -14.33
N LEU A 250 -2.53 -35.78 -14.03
CA LEU A 250 -2.36 -36.27 -12.66
C LEU A 250 -1.36 -35.44 -11.83
N PHE A 251 -0.49 -34.65 -12.46
CA PHE A 251 0.50 -33.81 -11.77
C PHE A 251 -0.03 -32.41 -11.43
N ASN A 252 -1.14 -31.99 -12.06
CA ASN A 252 -1.77 -30.67 -11.86
C ASN A 252 -3.30 -30.78 -11.70
N LEU A 253 -3.76 -31.79 -10.94
CA LEU A 253 -5.18 -32.03 -10.68
C LEU A 253 -5.82 -30.87 -9.91
N SER A 254 -5.10 -30.29 -8.96
CA SER A 254 -5.60 -29.19 -8.13
C SER A 254 -5.83 -27.91 -8.92
N HIS A 255 -7.06 -27.38 -8.87
CA HIS A 255 -7.49 -26.16 -9.53
C HIS A 255 -7.33 -24.95 -8.59
N LEU A 256 -6.34 -24.08 -8.82
CA LEU A 256 -5.95 -23.03 -7.87
C LEU A 256 -7.09 -22.01 -7.60
N ASP A 257 -7.85 -21.65 -8.61
CA ASP A 257 -8.99 -20.72 -8.55
C ASP A 257 -10.34 -21.41 -8.26
N PHE A 258 -10.33 -22.66 -7.77
CA PHE A 258 -11.54 -23.43 -7.48
C PHE A 258 -12.53 -22.65 -6.60
N GLY A 259 -13.74 -22.44 -7.12
CA GLY A 259 -14.80 -21.72 -6.40
C GLY A 259 -14.53 -20.24 -6.14
N ILE A 260 -13.53 -19.66 -6.81
CA ILE A 260 -13.22 -18.22 -6.73
C ILE A 260 -13.81 -17.52 -7.96
N VAL A 261 -14.69 -16.55 -7.71
CA VAL A 261 -15.31 -15.70 -8.76
C VAL A 261 -14.70 -14.30 -8.81
N SER A 262 -14.26 -13.82 -7.66
CA SER A 262 -13.62 -12.53 -7.45
C SER A 262 -12.47 -12.66 -6.45
N ILE A 263 -11.45 -11.82 -6.58
CA ILE A 263 -10.34 -11.69 -5.63
C ILE A 263 -10.07 -10.20 -5.43
N PHE A 264 -10.05 -9.72 -4.19
CA PHE A 264 -9.55 -8.39 -3.87
C PHE A 264 -8.06 -8.26 -4.19
N GLU A 265 -7.65 -7.23 -4.93
CA GLU A 265 -6.27 -7.13 -5.43
C GLU A 265 -5.24 -6.79 -4.34
N GLY A 266 -5.70 -6.20 -3.23
CA GLY A 266 -4.87 -5.61 -2.17
C GLY A 266 -4.78 -4.08 -2.31
N ARG A 267 -4.32 -3.35 -1.30
CA ARG A 267 -4.25 -1.88 -1.36
C ARG A 267 -2.88 -1.32 -1.74
N THR A 268 -1.79 -1.99 -1.36
CA THR A 268 -0.42 -1.46 -1.46
C THR A 268 0.51 -2.41 -2.21
N LEU A 269 0.49 -2.36 -3.54
CA LEU A 269 1.15 -3.36 -4.37
C LEU A 269 2.51 -2.89 -4.89
N CYS A 270 3.41 -3.84 -5.15
CA CYS A 270 4.66 -3.59 -5.89
C CYS A 270 4.57 -4.05 -7.35
N THR A 271 5.41 -3.47 -8.20
CA THR A 271 5.55 -3.91 -9.60
C THR A 271 6.45 -5.15 -9.68
N LEU A 272 5.97 -6.27 -10.22
CA LEU A 272 6.79 -7.47 -10.45
C LEU A 272 7.64 -7.37 -11.73
N ASN A 273 8.79 -8.03 -11.74
CA ASN A 273 9.66 -8.19 -12.91
C ASN A 273 9.08 -9.24 -13.87
N GLU A 274 7.87 -8.98 -14.36
CA GLU A 274 6.99 -9.94 -15.03
C GLU A 274 7.68 -10.72 -16.14
N LYS A 275 8.36 -10.01 -17.05
CA LYS A 275 9.06 -10.64 -18.18
C LYS A 275 10.12 -11.64 -17.70
N LYS A 276 10.96 -11.25 -16.74
CA LYS A 276 12.02 -12.13 -16.24
C LYS A 276 11.46 -13.31 -15.45
N LEU A 277 10.36 -13.11 -14.73
CA LEU A 277 9.65 -14.21 -14.04
C LEU A 277 9.07 -15.20 -15.06
N ILE A 278 8.43 -14.72 -16.13
CA ILE A 278 7.92 -15.56 -17.23
C ILE A 278 9.06 -16.36 -17.87
N ASP A 279 10.21 -15.74 -18.14
CA ASP A 279 11.39 -16.41 -18.70
C ASP A 279 11.93 -17.54 -17.79
N LYS A 280 11.57 -17.54 -16.50
CA LYS A 280 11.91 -18.60 -15.53
C LYS A 280 10.79 -19.61 -15.29
N GLY A 281 9.71 -19.53 -16.06
CA GLY A 281 8.59 -20.47 -16.02
C GLY A 281 7.47 -20.07 -15.06
N PHE A 282 7.44 -18.83 -14.59
CA PHE A 282 6.26 -18.30 -13.89
C PHE A 282 5.16 -17.93 -14.89
N ARG A 283 3.92 -17.98 -14.44
CA ARG A 283 2.73 -17.57 -15.19
C ARG A 283 2.01 -16.48 -14.42
N VAL A 284 1.48 -15.49 -15.14
CA VAL A 284 0.62 -14.46 -14.55
C VAL A 284 -0.73 -15.10 -14.24
N PHE A 285 -1.06 -15.19 -12.95
CA PHE A 285 -2.37 -15.67 -12.49
C PHE A 285 -3.37 -14.52 -12.44
N ALA A 286 -2.97 -13.34 -11.95
CA ALA A 286 -3.84 -12.20 -11.79
C ALA A 286 -3.16 -10.87 -12.15
N ARG A 287 -3.94 -9.95 -12.71
CA ARG A 287 -3.57 -8.54 -12.92
C ARG A 287 -4.51 -7.64 -12.16
N GLU A 288 -3.92 -6.70 -11.44
CA GLU A 288 -4.68 -5.64 -10.77
C GLU A 288 -5.30 -4.69 -11.82
N SER A 289 -6.14 -3.78 -11.35
CA SER A 289 -7.03 -2.96 -12.15
C SER A 289 -6.36 -1.96 -13.10
N GLU A 290 -5.09 -1.62 -12.89
CA GLU A 290 -4.24 -0.83 -13.81
C GLU A 290 -3.44 -1.71 -14.79
N GLY A 291 -3.51 -3.04 -14.66
CA GLY A 291 -2.95 -4.00 -15.60
C GLY A 291 -1.58 -4.59 -15.24
N ASN A 292 -1.00 -4.23 -14.10
CA ASN A 292 0.24 -4.82 -13.61
C ASN A 292 -0.03 -6.24 -13.05
N ALA A 293 0.92 -7.16 -13.22
CA ALA A 293 0.82 -8.48 -12.59
C ALA A 293 0.92 -8.35 -11.06
N THR A 294 -0.07 -8.88 -10.35
CA THR A 294 -0.13 -8.85 -8.87
C THR A 294 0.00 -10.23 -8.25
N ILE A 295 -0.37 -11.29 -8.99
CA ILE A 295 -0.14 -12.67 -8.58
C ILE A 295 0.52 -13.43 -9.73
N MET A 296 1.68 -14.01 -9.46
CA MET A 296 2.38 -14.91 -10.38
C MET A 296 2.66 -16.24 -9.70
N VAL A 297 2.55 -17.33 -10.45
CA VAL A 297 2.76 -18.68 -9.91
C VAL A 297 3.70 -19.47 -10.78
N LYS A 298 4.42 -20.41 -10.17
CA LYS A 298 5.25 -21.40 -10.85
C LYS A 298 4.70 -22.78 -10.54
N GLU A 299 4.25 -23.47 -11.59
CA GLU A 299 3.81 -24.85 -11.51
C GLU A 299 5.02 -25.80 -11.38
N LYS A 300 4.77 -27.00 -10.84
CA LYS A 300 5.76 -28.07 -10.84
C LYS A 300 6.07 -28.49 -12.28
N ARG A 301 7.34 -28.75 -12.58
CA ARG A 301 7.74 -29.37 -13.85
C ARG A 301 7.45 -30.87 -13.82
N ALA A 302 6.98 -31.42 -14.94
CA ALA A 302 6.71 -32.87 -15.07
C ALA A 302 7.93 -33.72 -14.67
N GLU A 303 9.11 -33.29 -15.09
CA GLU A 303 10.40 -33.90 -14.77
C GLU A 303 11.14 -33.04 -13.73
N GLY A 304 10.76 -33.17 -12.46
CA GLY A 304 11.42 -32.43 -11.39
C GLY A 304 10.84 -32.70 -10.00
N LYS A 305 11.67 -32.52 -8.98
CA LYS A 305 11.25 -32.53 -7.58
C LYS A 305 10.88 -31.14 -7.05
N GLU A 306 11.08 -30.10 -7.85
CA GLU A 306 10.81 -28.71 -7.46
C GLU A 306 9.33 -28.51 -7.09
N GLY A 307 9.10 -27.83 -5.95
CA GLY A 307 7.77 -27.49 -5.46
C GLY A 307 7.17 -26.28 -6.17
N ARG A 308 5.88 -26.07 -5.97
CA ARG A 308 5.13 -24.93 -6.52
C ARG A 308 5.53 -23.63 -5.79
N ILE A 309 5.53 -22.51 -6.51
CA ILE A 309 5.79 -21.17 -5.94
C ILE A 309 4.63 -20.23 -6.26
N ILE A 310 4.21 -19.42 -5.29
CA ILE A 310 3.30 -18.28 -5.49
C ILE A 310 4.04 -17.00 -5.07
N ILE A 311 3.88 -15.94 -5.86
CA ILE A 311 4.24 -14.57 -5.51
C ILE A 311 2.94 -13.76 -5.55
N ASP A 312 2.53 -13.19 -4.41
CA ASP A 312 1.39 -12.26 -4.31
C ASP A 312 1.92 -10.93 -3.76
N THR A 313 1.57 -9.82 -4.39
CA THR A 313 2.05 -8.48 -4.03
C THR A 313 1.21 -7.79 -2.96
N ALA A 314 0.34 -8.50 -2.24
CA ALA A 314 -0.45 -7.97 -1.13
C ALA A 314 -0.39 -8.87 0.11
N ALA A 315 0.65 -8.70 0.94
CA ALA A 315 0.76 -9.32 2.26
C ALA A 315 -0.37 -8.89 3.20
N SER A 316 -0.89 -7.67 3.03
CA SER A 316 -2.03 -7.07 3.74
C SER A 316 -3.32 -7.93 3.69
N LYS A 317 -3.47 -8.82 2.71
CA LYS A 317 -4.55 -9.84 2.63
C LYS A 317 -4.62 -10.77 3.85
N LEU A 318 -3.51 -10.92 4.59
CA LEU A 318 -3.45 -11.75 5.80
C LEU A 318 -4.00 -11.02 7.05
N PHE A 319 -4.08 -9.69 7.05
CA PHE A 319 -4.32 -8.88 8.27
C PHE A 319 -5.40 -7.80 8.16
N LEU A 320 -5.52 -7.16 7.00
CA LEU A 320 -6.39 -5.99 6.83
C LEU A 320 -7.58 -6.31 5.93
N GLU A 321 -7.34 -7.05 4.87
CA GLU A 321 -8.27 -7.22 3.75
C GLU A 321 -8.83 -8.64 3.69
N PHE A 322 -8.71 -9.37 4.81
CA PHE A 322 -9.02 -10.78 4.84
C PHE A 322 -10.53 -11.06 4.63
N THR A 323 -11.40 -10.11 4.98
CA THR A 323 -12.85 -10.17 4.75
C THR A 323 -13.25 -9.69 3.37
N GLU A 324 -12.32 -9.13 2.59
CA GLU A 324 -12.60 -8.66 1.23
C GLU A 324 -12.88 -9.85 0.29
N ASP A 325 -13.58 -9.55 -0.80
CA ASP A 325 -14.11 -10.54 -1.74
C ASP A 325 -13.07 -11.58 -2.16
N GLY A 326 -13.36 -12.84 -1.83
CA GLY A 326 -12.57 -14.01 -2.25
C GLY A 326 -11.23 -14.19 -1.54
N THR A 327 -10.77 -13.26 -0.69
CA THR A 327 -9.44 -13.28 -0.07
C THR A 327 -9.19 -14.55 0.75
N ALA A 328 -10.07 -14.91 1.68
CA ALA A 328 -9.84 -16.12 2.49
C ALA A 328 -9.93 -17.42 1.69
N ARG A 329 -10.72 -17.46 0.61
CA ARG A 329 -10.76 -18.62 -0.29
C ARG A 329 -9.49 -18.73 -1.11
N TRP A 330 -8.97 -17.60 -1.59
CA TRP A 330 -7.66 -17.52 -2.25
C TRP A 330 -6.55 -18.07 -1.35
N ILE A 331 -6.44 -17.58 -0.11
CA ILE A 331 -5.46 -18.06 0.88
C ILE A 331 -5.64 -19.57 1.15
N SER A 332 -6.88 -20.04 1.29
CA SER A 332 -7.16 -21.46 1.50
C SER A 332 -6.76 -22.33 0.30
N ASN A 333 -7.08 -21.91 -0.92
CA ASN A 333 -6.78 -22.66 -2.12
C ASN A 333 -5.28 -22.67 -2.41
N ALA A 334 -4.59 -21.55 -2.18
CA ALA A 334 -3.15 -21.46 -2.30
C ALA A 334 -2.46 -22.48 -1.38
N ALA A 335 -2.90 -22.66 -0.14
CA ALA A 335 -2.33 -23.66 0.77
C ALA A 335 -2.49 -25.08 0.23
N VAL A 336 -3.71 -25.43 -0.20
CA VAL A 336 -4.01 -26.76 -0.74
C VAL A 336 -3.22 -27.00 -2.04
N TRP A 337 -3.13 -26.01 -2.91
CA TRP A 337 -2.39 -26.10 -4.16
C TRP A 337 -0.87 -26.24 -3.91
N LEU A 338 -0.32 -25.55 -2.93
CA LEU A 338 1.09 -25.66 -2.54
C LEU A 338 1.45 -27.00 -1.88
N CYS A 339 0.47 -27.76 -1.36
CA CYS A 339 0.72 -29.11 -0.82
C CYS A 339 1.35 -30.05 -1.85
N ASN A 340 0.96 -29.91 -3.13
CA ASN A 340 1.25 -30.92 -4.14
C ASN A 340 0.86 -32.33 -3.61
N THR A 341 -0.38 -32.43 -3.13
CA THR A 341 -0.96 -33.63 -2.51
C THR A 341 -0.85 -34.82 -3.43
N GLU A 342 -0.96 -34.61 -4.74
CA GLU A 342 -0.87 -35.65 -5.76
C GLU A 342 0.43 -36.47 -5.64
N GLN A 343 1.57 -35.80 -5.46
CA GLN A 343 2.87 -36.47 -5.30
C GLN A 343 3.00 -37.14 -3.94
N PHE A 344 2.61 -36.44 -2.87
CA PHE A 344 2.78 -36.99 -1.52
C PHE A 344 1.92 -38.24 -1.33
N GLU A 345 0.69 -38.23 -1.82
CA GLU A 345 -0.19 -39.40 -1.72
C GLU A 345 0.34 -40.57 -2.57
N ALA A 346 0.98 -40.29 -3.72
CA ALA A 346 1.70 -41.32 -4.48
C ALA A 346 2.88 -41.92 -3.71
N ASP A 347 3.69 -41.07 -3.06
CA ASP A 347 4.83 -41.52 -2.26
C ASP A 347 4.36 -42.32 -1.01
N ARG A 348 3.31 -41.83 -0.34
CA ARG A 348 2.68 -42.49 0.83
C ARG A 348 2.02 -43.81 0.47
N PHE A 349 1.48 -43.93 -0.74
CA PHE A 349 0.92 -45.18 -1.23
C PHE A 349 2.00 -46.26 -1.38
N LEU A 350 3.19 -45.88 -1.84
CA LEU A 350 4.34 -46.78 -1.96
C LEU A 350 4.98 -47.09 -0.60
N ASP A 351 5.05 -46.10 0.29
CA ASP A 351 5.55 -46.23 1.66
C ASP A 351 4.66 -45.47 2.65
N PRO A 352 3.76 -46.18 3.37
CA PRO A 352 2.85 -45.57 4.34
C PRO A 352 3.54 -44.88 5.53
N SER A 353 4.84 -45.11 5.75
CA SER A 353 5.60 -44.46 6.82
C SER A 353 6.08 -43.05 6.45
N VAL A 354 5.98 -42.66 5.16
CA VAL A 354 6.41 -41.34 4.69
C VAL A 354 5.57 -40.24 5.32
N THR A 355 6.24 -39.30 5.97
CA THR A 355 5.65 -38.08 6.52
C THR A 355 5.55 -37.00 5.45
N SER A 356 4.55 -36.12 5.55
CA SER A 356 4.34 -35.04 4.56
C SER A 356 5.48 -34.01 4.51
N GLY A 357 6.22 -33.85 5.61
CA GLY A 357 7.29 -32.87 5.71
C GLY A 357 8.47 -33.13 4.77
N ILE A 358 9.03 -32.05 4.22
CA ILE A 358 10.16 -32.09 3.28
C ILE A 358 11.46 -32.33 4.05
N LYS A 359 12.15 -33.44 3.77
CA LYS A 359 13.41 -33.76 4.44
C LYS A 359 14.54 -32.82 4.01
N MET A 360 15.11 -32.11 4.98
CA MET A 360 16.17 -31.11 4.78
C MET A 360 17.55 -31.61 5.26
N ASP A 361 17.70 -32.92 5.48
CA ASP A 361 18.98 -33.48 5.90
C ASP A 361 20.09 -33.24 4.86
N GLY A 362 21.28 -32.91 5.37
CA GLY A 362 22.49 -32.73 4.57
C GLY A 362 22.57 -31.45 3.74
N ILE A 363 21.68 -30.47 3.96
CA ILE A 363 21.79 -29.16 3.29
C ILE A 363 23.09 -28.45 3.68
N ARG A 364 23.67 -27.71 2.73
CA ARG A 364 24.85 -26.88 2.94
C ARG A 364 24.48 -25.43 2.68
N LEU A 365 24.46 -24.63 3.74
CA LEU A 365 24.15 -23.21 3.67
C LEU A 365 25.43 -22.39 3.41
N PRO A 366 25.34 -21.21 2.76
CA PRO A 366 26.50 -20.43 2.31
C PRO A 366 27.38 -19.86 3.43
N GLY A 367 26.96 -19.97 4.69
CA GLY A 367 27.69 -19.43 5.84
C GLY A 367 27.17 -18.04 6.23
N LEU A 368 27.63 -17.55 7.38
CA LEU A 368 27.19 -16.26 7.91
C LEU A 368 27.75 -15.12 7.07
N ARG A 369 26.86 -14.20 6.68
CA ARG A 369 27.21 -12.99 5.96
C ARG A 369 26.27 -11.87 6.40
N PRO A 370 26.81 -10.68 6.77
CA PRO A 370 25.98 -9.55 7.11
C PRO A 370 24.95 -9.25 6.01
N MET A 371 23.71 -9.00 6.42
CA MET A 371 22.66 -8.50 5.55
C MET A 371 23.15 -7.26 4.81
N GLU A 372 22.95 -7.23 3.49
CA GLU A 372 23.04 -5.99 2.73
C GLU A 372 21.81 -5.17 3.06
N LYS A 373 21.85 -4.45 4.18
CA LYS A 373 20.72 -3.65 4.65
C LYS A 373 20.35 -2.67 3.54
N ARG A 374 19.07 -2.64 3.19
CA ARG A 374 18.57 -1.53 2.38
C ARG A 374 18.79 -0.31 3.24
N VAL A 375 19.59 0.61 2.72
CA VAL A 375 19.63 1.93 3.31
C VAL A 375 18.24 2.50 3.03
N PHE A 376 17.37 2.46 4.04
CA PHE A 376 16.32 3.46 4.16
C PHE A 376 17.07 4.75 4.34
N VAL A 377 17.43 5.34 3.22
CA VAL A 377 17.31 6.77 3.18
C VAL A 377 15.80 6.92 3.28
N SER A 378 15.31 7.09 4.51
CA SER A 378 13.91 7.39 4.81
C SER A 378 13.37 8.50 3.92
N ASN A 379 14.27 9.29 3.32
CA ASN A 379 14.05 10.01 2.09
C ASN A 379 15.28 9.82 1.20
N ARG A 380 15.26 8.97 0.15
CA ARG A 380 16.03 9.37 -1.04
C ARG A 380 15.25 10.58 -1.49
N PRO A 381 15.74 11.80 -1.30
CA PRO A 381 14.84 12.91 -1.42
C PRO A 381 14.57 13.01 -2.91
N ARG A 382 13.33 12.69 -3.32
CA ARG A 382 12.90 13.05 -4.66
C ARG A 382 13.22 14.52 -4.79
N GLN A 383 13.77 14.93 -5.92
CA GLN A 383 13.96 16.35 -6.21
C GLN A 383 12.65 17.05 -5.86
N THR A 384 12.64 17.77 -4.74
CA THR A 384 11.41 18.35 -4.22
C THR A 384 11.31 19.70 -4.86
N ASN A 385 10.53 19.74 -5.93
CA ASN A 385 10.10 20.97 -6.54
C ASN A 385 8.99 21.54 -5.66
N PHE A 386 9.28 22.69 -5.04
CA PHE A 386 8.42 23.31 -4.03
C PHE A 386 8.17 24.76 -4.42
N CYS A 387 6.89 25.15 -4.43
CA CYS A 387 6.48 26.52 -4.69
C CYS A 387 5.82 27.11 -3.45
N MET A 388 6.40 28.20 -2.94
CA MET A 388 5.79 29.03 -1.91
C MET A 388 5.10 30.23 -2.56
N SER A 389 3.80 30.34 -2.38
CA SER A 389 3.00 31.46 -2.85
C SER A 389 2.56 32.30 -1.66
N ILE A 390 2.87 33.58 -1.65
CA ILE A 390 2.30 34.52 -0.68
C ILE A 390 1.21 35.31 -1.40
N VAL A 391 -0.03 35.13 -0.97
CA VAL A 391 -1.20 35.89 -1.41
C VAL A 391 -1.49 36.89 -0.31
N MET A 392 -1.20 38.16 -0.55
CA MET A 392 -1.09 39.18 0.50
C MET A 392 -2.07 40.31 0.28
N ASP A 393 -2.79 40.64 1.34
CA ASP A 393 -3.56 41.86 1.45
C ASP A 393 -2.62 43.06 1.45
N THR A 394 -2.89 44.05 0.59
CA THR A 394 -2.14 45.31 0.51
C THR A 394 -3.00 46.53 0.80
N THR A 395 -4.05 46.41 1.60
CA THR A 395 -4.81 47.54 2.17
C THR A 395 -4.03 48.27 3.25
N GLY A 396 -4.52 49.45 3.66
CA GLY A 396 -3.81 50.36 4.57
C GLY A 396 -3.44 49.75 5.93
N SER A 397 -4.30 48.88 6.49
CA SER A 397 -4.05 48.17 7.76
C SER A 397 -2.87 47.20 7.68
N MET A 398 -2.49 46.79 6.47
CA MET A 398 -1.44 45.81 6.22
C MET A 398 -0.04 46.40 6.13
N TYR A 399 0.14 47.71 6.35
CA TYR A 399 1.43 48.42 6.20
C TYR A 399 2.58 47.70 6.92
N THR A 400 2.44 47.45 8.22
CA THR A 400 3.50 46.84 9.03
C THR A 400 3.87 45.45 8.53
N TYR A 401 2.87 44.64 8.20
CA TYR A 401 3.07 43.27 7.72
C TYR A 401 3.72 43.24 6.32
N LEU A 402 3.37 44.17 5.43
CA LEU A 402 4.00 44.29 4.12
C LEU A 402 5.48 44.66 4.25
N GLU A 403 5.79 45.66 5.08
CA GLU A 403 7.17 46.09 5.32
C GLU A 403 8.02 44.98 5.95
N GLU A 404 7.46 44.20 6.87
CA GLU A 404 8.15 43.03 7.44
C GLU A 404 8.32 41.91 6.42
N THR A 405 7.37 41.70 5.50
CA THR A 405 7.51 40.73 4.41
C THR A 405 8.62 41.14 3.45
N LYS A 406 8.69 42.43 3.06
CA LYS A 406 9.75 43.01 2.20
C LYS A 406 11.15 42.75 2.77
N LYS A 407 11.33 42.95 4.08
CA LYS A 407 12.61 42.75 4.77
C LYS A 407 13.03 41.28 4.87
N ASN A 408 12.07 40.35 5.02
CA ASN A 408 12.37 38.98 5.48
C ASN A 408 12.13 37.87 4.45
N ILE A 409 11.49 38.13 3.30
CA ILE A 409 11.18 37.10 2.30
C ILE A 409 12.42 36.31 1.83
N VAL A 410 13.56 36.98 1.71
CA VAL A 410 14.85 36.37 1.34
C VAL A 410 15.27 35.36 2.41
N GLN A 411 15.21 35.77 3.69
CA GLN A 411 15.61 34.93 4.81
C GLN A 411 14.71 33.70 4.95
N ILE A 412 13.40 33.83 4.69
CA ILE A 412 12.46 32.70 4.70
C ILE A 412 12.85 31.70 3.61
N LEU A 413 13.05 32.16 2.37
CA LEU A 413 13.45 31.28 1.26
C LEU A 413 14.82 30.64 1.48
N ASP A 414 15.77 31.38 2.03
CA ASP A 414 17.10 30.84 2.38
C ASP A 414 17.00 29.81 3.50
N THR A 415 16.08 29.98 4.46
CA THR A 415 15.81 28.97 5.50
C THR A 415 15.27 27.68 4.88
N LEU A 416 14.33 27.76 3.94
CA LEU A 416 13.81 26.57 3.24
C LEU A 416 14.90 25.87 2.41
N LYS A 417 15.77 26.65 1.76
CA LYS A 417 16.96 26.14 1.06
C LYS A 417 17.95 25.48 2.03
N GLN A 418 18.13 26.05 3.22
CA GLN A 418 19.01 25.50 4.25
C GLN A 418 18.46 24.19 4.82
N VAL A 419 17.16 24.10 5.11
CA VAL A 419 16.49 22.84 5.49
C VAL A 419 16.75 21.77 4.43
N SER A 420 16.67 22.14 3.14
CA SER A 420 16.96 21.20 2.05
C SER A 420 18.40 20.70 2.06
N LYS A 421 19.36 21.59 2.36
CA LYS A 421 20.79 21.23 2.48
C LYS A 421 21.04 20.36 3.71
N ASP A 422 20.48 20.73 4.86
CA ASP A 422 20.66 20.03 6.14
C ASP A 422 20.16 18.58 6.07
N HIS A 423 19.14 18.33 5.25
CA HIS A 423 18.58 17.00 5.02
C HIS A 423 19.09 16.30 3.75
N ASN A 424 20.16 16.80 3.13
CA ASN A 424 20.79 16.22 1.92
C ASN A 424 19.80 16.00 0.75
N LEU A 425 18.83 16.89 0.58
CA LEU A 425 17.91 16.82 -0.57
C LEU A 425 18.67 17.16 -1.87
N PRO A 426 18.49 16.40 -2.98
CA PRO A 426 18.99 16.81 -4.28
C PRO A 426 18.47 18.20 -4.60
N GLU A 427 19.26 18.99 -5.31
CA GLU A 427 18.92 20.37 -5.66
C GLU A 427 17.58 20.42 -6.43
N GLY A 428 16.50 20.64 -5.67
CA GLY A 428 15.16 20.90 -6.18
C GLY A 428 14.96 22.38 -6.44
N GLY A 429 13.98 22.71 -7.27
CA GLY A 429 13.60 24.10 -7.49
C GLY A 429 12.72 24.58 -6.34
N ILE A 430 13.28 25.21 -5.32
CA ILE A 430 12.49 26.12 -4.47
C ILE A 430 12.24 27.37 -5.29
N VAL A 431 10.97 27.58 -5.62
CA VAL A 431 10.47 28.74 -6.34
C VAL A 431 9.44 29.46 -5.49
N ALA A 432 9.18 30.72 -5.79
CA ALA A 432 8.16 31.47 -5.09
C ALA A 432 7.44 32.45 -6.01
N GLN A 433 6.28 32.88 -5.54
CA GLN A 433 5.51 33.98 -6.10
C GLN A 433 4.93 34.82 -4.97
N VAL A 434 4.74 36.11 -5.26
CA VAL A 434 3.97 37.03 -4.41
C VAL A 434 2.86 37.62 -5.26
N VAL A 435 1.64 37.61 -4.72
CA VAL A 435 0.42 38.08 -5.36
C VAL A 435 -0.29 39.01 -4.37
N GLN A 436 -0.51 40.26 -4.75
CA GLN A 436 -1.30 41.18 -3.93
C GLN A 436 -2.80 41.01 -4.20
N TYR A 437 -3.64 41.27 -3.21
CA TYR A 437 -5.09 41.46 -3.37
C TYR A 437 -5.58 42.61 -2.50
N LYS A 438 -6.74 43.17 -2.88
CA LYS A 438 -7.46 44.28 -2.25
C LYS A 438 -8.95 44.16 -2.62
N ASP A 439 -9.79 45.08 -2.17
CA ASP A 439 -11.17 45.20 -2.60
C ASP A 439 -11.25 45.52 -4.12
N TYR A 440 -12.40 45.23 -4.72
CA TYR A 440 -12.63 45.32 -6.16
C TYR A 440 -12.45 46.73 -6.76
N ALA A 441 -12.69 47.80 -5.97
CA ALA A 441 -12.49 49.17 -6.44
C ALA A 441 -11.11 49.74 -6.11
N ASP A 442 -10.32 49.03 -5.31
CA ASP A 442 -9.01 49.50 -4.89
C ASP A 442 -7.97 49.30 -6.00
N THR A 443 -7.07 50.26 -6.11
CA THR A 443 -5.97 50.19 -7.07
C THR A 443 -4.83 49.38 -6.49
N MET A 444 -4.42 48.34 -7.21
CA MET A 444 -3.17 47.62 -6.96
C MET A 444 -1.98 48.46 -7.44
N TYR A 445 -1.06 48.78 -6.53
CA TYR A 445 0.16 49.53 -6.85
C TYR A 445 1.36 48.60 -7.00
N GLY A 446 2.32 48.99 -7.84
CA GLY A 446 3.50 48.18 -8.15
C GLY A 446 3.33 47.22 -9.32
N GLU A 447 4.19 46.19 -9.36
CA GLU A 447 4.21 45.18 -10.42
C GLU A 447 3.06 44.17 -10.26
N THR A 448 2.10 44.22 -11.18
CA THR A 448 0.91 43.34 -11.20
C THR A 448 1.10 42.07 -12.05
N ALA A 449 2.24 41.91 -12.71
CA ALA A 449 2.53 40.73 -13.52
C ALA A 449 2.78 39.51 -12.63
N GLU A 450 2.00 38.44 -12.83
CA GLU A 450 2.10 37.23 -12.02
C GLU A 450 3.05 36.20 -12.63
N TYR A 451 3.99 35.72 -11.82
CA TYR A 451 4.98 34.72 -12.21
C TYR A 451 5.52 33.99 -10.98
N ILE A 452 5.94 32.75 -11.20
CA ILE A 452 6.71 31.95 -10.26
C ILE A 452 8.19 32.04 -10.67
N THR A 453 9.10 32.25 -9.71
CA THR A 453 10.53 32.43 -9.99
C THR A 453 11.42 31.79 -8.92
N ASN A 454 12.62 31.38 -9.29
CA ASN A 454 13.72 31.05 -8.37
C ASN A 454 14.69 32.23 -8.17
N ASP A 455 14.54 33.32 -8.95
CA ASP A 455 15.30 34.55 -8.81
C ASP A 455 14.76 35.37 -7.63
N ILE A 456 15.50 35.31 -6.52
CA ILE A 456 15.19 36.02 -5.27
C ILE A 456 15.19 37.53 -5.48
N SER A 457 16.12 38.07 -6.28
CA SER A 457 16.20 39.50 -6.54
C SER A 457 14.98 40.00 -7.30
N ARG A 458 14.52 39.23 -8.28
CA ARG A 458 13.28 39.53 -9.01
C ARG A 458 12.05 39.47 -8.12
N LEU A 459 11.95 38.49 -7.22
CA LEU A 459 10.84 38.40 -6.26
C LEU A 459 10.84 39.58 -5.29
N LYS A 460 12.03 39.93 -4.76
CA LYS A 460 12.21 41.08 -3.88
C LYS A 460 11.78 42.38 -4.57
N ASN A 461 12.26 42.63 -5.79
CA ASN A 461 11.91 43.84 -6.53
C ASN A 461 10.40 43.99 -6.75
N LYS A 462 9.71 42.88 -7.07
CA LYS A 462 8.24 42.89 -7.17
C LYS A 462 7.60 43.28 -5.84
N LEU A 463 8.01 42.66 -4.73
CA LEU A 463 7.46 42.95 -3.41
C LEU A 463 7.75 44.39 -2.95
N GLU A 464 8.95 44.92 -3.22
CA GLU A 464 9.33 46.31 -2.92
C GLU A 464 8.48 47.33 -3.70
N SER A 465 7.96 46.95 -4.87
CA SER A 465 7.06 47.82 -5.65
C SER A 465 5.64 47.91 -5.08
N PHE A 466 5.25 47.02 -4.16
CA PHE A 466 3.92 47.05 -3.56
C PHE A 466 3.80 48.21 -2.57
N GLU A 467 2.70 48.94 -2.69
CA GLU A 467 2.33 50.02 -1.78
C GLU A 467 0.97 49.71 -1.17
N VAL A 468 0.87 49.94 0.14
CA VAL A 468 -0.44 49.86 0.80
C VAL A 468 -1.24 51.11 0.52
N ASP A 469 -2.48 50.91 0.16
CA ASP A 469 -3.48 51.96 -0.07
C ASP A 469 -4.84 51.28 -0.12
N GLY A 470 -5.91 52.03 0.12
CA GLY A 470 -7.27 51.49 0.14
C GLY A 470 -7.90 51.45 1.53
N GLY A 471 -9.11 50.88 1.57
CA GLY A 471 -10.07 50.99 2.70
C GLY A 471 -11.39 51.65 2.30
N ASN A 472 -11.65 51.79 0.99
CA ASN A 472 -12.93 52.23 0.50
C ASN A 472 -13.71 51.00 0.04
N ALA A 473 -14.81 50.66 0.73
CA ALA A 473 -15.68 49.55 0.34
C ALA A 473 -16.11 49.78 -1.13
N GLY A 474 -15.48 49.08 -2.06
CA GLY A 474 -15.56 49.34 -3.50
C GLY A 474 -16.91 49.00 -4.11
N MET A 475 -17.75 48.39 -3.28
CA MET A 475 -19.09 47.92 -3.52
C MET A 475 -19.83 48.16 -2.20
N ASP A 476 -21.09 48.61 -2.21
CA ASP A 476 -21.92 48.84 -1.02
C ASP A 476 -22.07 47.53 -0.21
N CYS A 477 -21.02 47.21 0.55
CA CYS A 477 -20.92 46.09 1.44
C CYS A 477 -21.41 46.57 2.79
N ASP A 478 -22.54 46.03 3.27
CA ASP A 478 -23.10 46.41 4.58
C ASP A 478 -22.10 46.22 5.74
N TYR A 479 -21.17 45.27 5.59
CA TYR A 479 -20.06 45.06 6.54
C TYR A 479 -18.91 46.07 6.38
N GLY A 480 -18.64 46.54 5.16
CA GLY A 480 -17.66 47.59 4.87
C GLY A 480 -16.18 47.18 4.90
N TRP A 481 -15.84 45.99 5.40
CA TRP A 481 -14.46 45.53 5.59
C TRP A 481 -14.24 44.14 4.96
N CYS A 482 -14.56 43.99 3.67
CA CYS A 482 -14.35 42.76 2.92
C CYS A 482 -13.43 43.01 1.72
N GLU A 483 -12.67 41.99 1.32
CA GLU A 483 -11.63 42.08 0.29
C GLU A 483 -11.85 41.07 -0.85
N ASP A 484 -11.06 41.14 -1.93
CA ASP A 484 -11.06 40.15 -3.04
C ASP A 484 -9.98 39.07 -2.89
N VAL A 485 -10.06 38.28 -1.81
CA VAL A 485 -9.17 37.13 -1.58
C VAL A 485 -9.24 36.15 -2.75
N GLN A 486 -10.43 35.95 -3.34
CA GLN A 486 -10.65 35.11 -4.52
C GLN A 486 -9.79 35.54 -5.70
N GLY A 487 -9.76 36.83 -6.03
CA GLY A 487 -8.96 37.36 -7.13
C GLY A 487 -7.48 37.08 -6.95
N GLY A 488 -6.94 37.28 -5.74
CA GLY A 488 -5.56 36.92 -5.41
C GLY A 488 -5.26 35.43 -5.60
N LEU A 489 -6.14 34.57 -5.08
CA LEU A 489 -5.99 33.12 -5.21
C LEU A 489 -6.07 32.64 -6.66
N ILE A 490 -7.01 33.15 -7.45
CA ILE A 490 -7.18 32.78 -8.86
C ILE A 490 -5.89 33.08 -9.63
N ARG A 491 -5.33 34.28 -9.46
CA ARG A 491 -4.07 34.69 -10.10
C ARG A 491 -2.89 33.81 -9.70
N ALA A 492 -2.78 33.44 -8.42
CA ALA A 492 -1.74 32.53 -7.95
C ALA A 492 -1.89 31.13 -8.57
N LEU A 493 -3.10 30.57 -8.55
CA LEU A 493 -3.42 29.23 -9.07
C LEU A 493 -3.21 29.15 -10.59
N GLU A 494 -3.49 30.22 -11.33
CA GLU A 494 -3.22 30.28 -12.77
C GLU A 494 -1.74 30.09 -13.12
N GLN A 495 -0.82 30.63 -12.31
CA GLN A 495 0.62 30.38 -12.49
C GLN A 495 1.01 28.97 -12.09
N MET A 496 0.45 28.47 -10.97
CA MET A 496 0.73 27.12 -10.46
C MET A 496 0.29 26.03 -11.45
N LYS A 497 -0.78 26.25 -12.23
CA LYS A 497 -1.26 25.32 -13.26
C LYS A 497 -0.35 25.26 -14.51
N LYS A 498 0.59 26.19 -14.70
CA LYS A 498 1.49 26.20 -15.87
C LYS A 498 2.67 25.24 -15.67
N PRO A 499 3.08 24.47 -16.69
CA PRO A 499 4.33 23.72 -16.62
C PRO A 499 5.57 24.64 -16.43
N PRO A 500 6.57 24.24 -15.63
CA PRO A 500 6.65 22.97 -14.90
C PRO A 500 5.96 22.99 -13.52
N TYR A 501 5.38 24.11 -13.10
CA TYR A 501 4.85 24.31 -11.74
C TYR A 501 3.62 23.45 -11.41
N ASN A 502 2.92 22.96 -12.42
CA ASN A 502 1.79 22.04 -12.23
C ASN A 502 2.16 20.71 -11.59
N THR A 503 3.46 20.36 -11.55
CA THR A 503 3.98 19.17 -10.87
C THR A 503 4.70 19.47 -9.57
N TYR A 504 4.71 20.73 -9.11
CA TYR A 504 5.36 21.12 -7.85
C TYR A 504 4.46 20.78 -6.66
N ASN A 505 5.08 20.64 -5.49
CA ASN A 505 4.35 20.72 -4.23
C ASN A 505 4.12 22.20 -3.90
N HIS A 506 2.93 22.54 -3.41
CA HIS A 506 2.53 23.93 -3.25
C HIS A 506 2.17 24.28 -1.81
N LEU A 507 2.67 25.42 -1.35
CA LEU A 507 2.20 26.08 -0.13
C LEU A 507 1.69 27.47 -0.52
N ILE A 508 0.45 27.77 -0.20
CA ILE A 508 -0.13 29.11 -0.29
C ILE A 508 -0.25 29.67 1.12
N LEU A 509 0.40 30.80 1.38
CA LEU A 509 0.21 31.60 2.58
C LEU A 509 -0.73 32.76 2.22
N ILE A 510 -1.92 32.79 2.81
CA ILE A 510 -2.87 33.91 2.64
C ILE A 510 -2.71 34.83 3.84
N VAL A 511 -2.16 36.01 3.62
CA VAL A 511 -1.92 37.02 4.67
C VAL A 511 -2.96 38.12 4.52
N GLY A 512 -3.70 38.42 5.60
CA GLY A 512 -4.74 39.44 5.61
C GLY A 512 -5.47 39.47 6.95
N ASP A 513 -6.20 40.54 7.18
CA ASP A 513 -7.01 40.77 8.38
C ASP A 513 -8.51 40.58 8.12
N TYR A 514 -9.00 40.90 6.93
CA TYR A 514 -10.42 40.86 6.57
C TYR A 514 -10.83 39.71 5.61
N PRO A 515 -12.10 39.26 5.65
CA PRO A 515 -12.59 38.16 4.84
C PRO A 515 -12.88 38.57 3.40
N ASN A 516 -12.99 37.57 2.53
CA ASN A 516 -13.52 37.74 1.19
C ASN A 516 -14.97 38.25 1.24
N HIS A 517 -15.36 39.05 0.25
CA HIS A 517 -16.77 39.37 0.02
C HIS A 517 -17.66 38.11 0.01
N GLY A 518 -18.81 38.21 0.67
CA GLY A 518 -19.80 37.12 0.79
C GLY A 518 -19.49 36.03 1.81
N ASP A 519 -18.33 36.07 2.48
CA ASP A 519 -17.97 35.07 3.50
C ASP A 519 -18.28 35.53 4.92
N HIS A 520 -18.26 36.85 5.20
CA HIS A 520 -18.72 37.40 6.48
C HIS A 520 -20.26 37.37 6.56
N PRO A 521 -20.88 37.01 7.71
CA PRO A 521 -22.34 36.98 7.86
C PRO A 521 -23.05 38.29 7.53
N ASP A 522 -22.40 39.42 7.76
CA ASP A 522 -22.92 40.77 7.50
C ASP A 522 -22.58 41.28 6.09
N CYS A 523 -21.93 40.48 5.24
CA CYS A 523 -21.63 40.83 3.86
C CYS A 523 -22.72 40.28 2.91
N GLY A 524 -23.60 41.15 2.42
CA GLY A 524 -24.67 40.79 1.49
C GLY A 524 -24.23 40.59 0.03
N ILE A 525 -22.94 40.73 -0.27
CA ILE A 525 -22.42 40.68 -1.64
C ILE A 525 -22.35 39.22 -2.13
N THR A 526 -22.95 38.96 -3.30
CA THR A 526 -23.01 37.62 -3.92
C THR A 526 -22.32 37.54 -5.28
N HIS A 527 -21.95 38.69 -5.85
CA HIS A 527 -21.34 38.81 -7.18
C HIS A 527 -20.18 39.82 -7.14
N THR A 528 -19.15 39.59 -7.95
CA THR A 528 -18.03 40.54 -8.10
C THR A 528 -18.47 41.77 -8.91
N LEU A 529 -17.63 42.83 -8.97
CA LEU A 529 -17.87 43.99 -9.85
C LEU A 529 -18.01 43.61 -11.34
N LYS A 530 -17.49 42.46 -11.77
CA LYS A 530 -17.62 41.95 -13.14
C LYS A 530 -18.88 41.12 -13.36
N GLY A 531 -19.73 40.97 -12.33
CA GLY A 531 -20.95 40.19 -12.37
C GLY A 531 -20.76 38.68 -12.22
N GLU A 532 -19.57 38.23 -11.79
CA GLU A 532 -19.30 36.81 -11.57
C GLU A 532 -19.85 36.37 -10.21
N SER A 533 -20.50 35.21 -10.15
CA SER A 533 -20.98 34.66 -8.88
C SER A 533 -19.81 34.28 -7.97
N ILE A 534 -19.80 34.80 -6.74
CA ILE A 534 -18.77 34.50 -5.72
C ILE A 534 -18.73 33.00 -5.41
N ASP A 535 -19.89 32.35 -5.25
CA ASP A 535 -19.95 30.89 -5.07
C ASP A 535 -19.40 30.13 -6.28
N GLY A 536 -19.69 30.62 -7.49
CA GLY A 536 -19.15 30.07 -8.73
C GLY A 536 -17.61 30.13 -8.78
N LEU A 537 -17.03 31.27 -8.39
CA LEU A 537 -15.58 31.45 -8.29
C LEU A 537 -14.96 30.52 -7.24
N TRP A 538 -15.58 30.40 -6.06
CA TRP A 538 -15.13 29.46 -5.03
C TRP A 538 -15.13 28.02 -5.52
N ASN A 539 -16.18 27.58 -6.22
CA ASN A 539 -16.24 26.24 -6.80
C ASN A 539 -15.12 25.98 -7.81
N ASN A 540 -14.76 26.98 -8.61
CA ASN A 540 -13.62 26.89 -9.53
C ASN A 540 -12.29 26.79 -8.77
N ILE A 541 -12.09 27.62 -7.74
CA ILE A 541 -10.91 27.58 -6.86
C ILE A 541 -10.76 26.20 -6.20
N TYR A 542 -11.84 25.62 -5.67
CA TYR A 542 -11.80 24.29 -5.04
C TYR A 542 -11.45 23.20 -6.05
N ARG A 543 -11.97 23.27 -7.28
CA ARG A 543 -11.62 22.34 -8.35
C ARG A 543 -10.14 22.44 -8.71
N ASP A 544 -9.62 23.66 -8.82
CA ASP A 544 -8.22 23.91 -9.15
C ASP A 544 -7.31 23.39 -8.03
N ILE A 545 -7.61 23.70 -6.76
CA ILE A 545 -6.87 23.17 -5.60
C ILE A 545 -6.86 21.64 -5.60
N ARG A 546 -8.01 20.99 -5.81
CA ARG A 546 -8.10 19.51 -5.86
C ARG A 546 -7.38 18.87 -7.05
N SER A 547 -7.03 19.64 -8.08
CA SER A 547 -6.30 19.12 -9.25
C SER A 547 -4.82 18.91 -8.98
N PHE A 548 -4.26 19.57 -7.95
CA PHE A 548 -2.87 19.40 -7.56
C PHE A 548 -2.69 18.14 -6.70
N SER A 549 -1.61 17.41 -6.95
CA SER A 549 -1.27 16.21 -6.17
C SER A 549 -0.82 16.52 -4.74
N SER A 550 -0.36 17.75 -4.49
CA SER A 550 0.16 18.21 -3.19
C SER A 550 0.05 19.73 -3.08
N ILE A 551 -0.87 20.19 -2.24
CA ILE A 551 -1.10 21.62 -1.98
C ILE A 551 -1.58 21.82 -0.53
N ARG A 552 -1.04 22.84 0.13
CA ARG A 552 -1.48 23.34 1.44
C ARG A 552 -1.81 24.82 1.33
N VAL A 553 -2.90 25.23 1.96
CA VAL A 553 -3.34 26.62 2.06
C VAL A 553 -3.38 26.98 3.53
N MET A 554 -2.49 27.87 3.94
CA MET A 554 -2.40 28.37 5.31
C MET A 554 -2.88 29.81 5.32
N PHE A 555 -3.98 30.05 6.02
CA PHE A 555 -4.38 31.40 6.38
C PHE A 555 -3.48 31.90 7.51
N MET A 556 -3.06 33.14 7.37
CA MET A 556 -2.21 33.85 8.30
C MET A 556 -2.95 35.10 8.79
N PRO A 557 -3.99 34.95 9.64
CA PRO A 557 -4.80 36.07 10.09
C PRO A 557 -3.98 37.09 10.88
N THR A 558 -4.13 38.37 10.53
CA THR A 558 -3.54 39.53 11.20
C THR A 558 -4.62 40.45 11.77
N GLY A 559 -4.27 41.39 12.65
CA GLY A 559 -5.19 42.42 13.12
C GLY A 559 -6.51 41.85 13.68
N ASP A 560 -7.63 42.26 13.09
CA ASP A 560 -8.98 41.80 13.47
C ASP A 560 -9.22 40.32 13.22
N ALA A 561 -8.40 39.68 12.37
CA ALA A 561 -8.38 38.25 12.10
C ALA A 561 -9.73 37.67 11.61
N THR A 562 -10.61 38.50 11.04
CA THR A 562 -11.91 38.10 10.51
C THR A 562 -11.79 37.39 9.16
N ILE A 563 -10.63 37.41 8.51
CA ILE A 563 -10.30 36.52 7.38
C ILE A 563 -10.52 35.03 7.67
N THR A 564 -10.59 34.65 8.95
CA THR A 564 -10.96 33.30 9.40
C THR A 564 -12.32 32.83 8.88
N TYR A 565 -13.29 33.71 8.60
CA TYR A 565 -14.55 33.30 7.96
C TYR A 565 -14.33 32.71 6.56
N THR A 566 -13.44 33.31 5.78
CA THR A 566 -13.04 32.76 4.47
C THR A 566 -12.29 31.45 4.62
N MET A 567 -11.41 31.34 5.63
CA MET A 567 -10.75 30.07 5.96
C MET A 567 -11.77 28.97 6.28
N GLU A 568 -12.73 29.23 7.18
CA GLU A 568 -13.75 28.27 7.62
C GLU A 568 -14.58 27.78 6.43
N ARG A 569 -14.97 28.70 5.55
CA ARG A 569 -15.65 28.35 4.30
C ARG A 569 -14.79 27.42 3.44
N MET A 570 -13.55 27.78 3.15
CA MET A 570 -12.65 26.94 2.35
C MET A 570 -12.40 25.58 3.01
N GLN A 571 -12.23 25.56 4.33
CA GLN A 571 -11.99 24.35 5.12
C GLN A 571 -13.20 23.42 5.12
N SER A 572 -14.43 23.95 5.14
CA SER A 572 -15.65 23.13 5.02
C SER A 572 -15.72 22.34 3.70
N MET A 573 -15.13 22.88 2.64
CA MET A 573 -15.13 22.28 1.30
C MET A 573 -13.89 21.43 1.02
N LEU A 574 -12.74 21.75 1.59
CA LEU A 574 -11.44 21.13 1.29
C LEU A 574 -10.82 20.33 2.45
N THR A 575 -11.42 20.37 3.64
CA THR A 575 -10.95 19.79 4.91
C THR A 575 -9.74 20.51 5.53
N SER A 576 -9.56 20.32 6.84
CA SER A 576 -8.40 20.82 7.60
C SER A 576 -7.05 20.27 7.12
N LYS A 577 -7.06 19.14 6.39
CA LYS A 577 -5.86 18.57 5.78
C LYS A 577 -5.33 19.37 4.60
N ILE A 578 -6.13 20.25 3.98
CA ILE A 578 -5.71 21.12 2.88
C ILE A 578 -5.66 22.58 3.33
N VAL A 579 -6.67 23.02 4.08
CA VAL A 579 -6.82 24.42 4.51
C VAL A 579 -6.75 24.50 6.02
N ASP A 580 -5.86 25.32 6.54
CA ASP A 580 -5.71 25.55 7.98
C ASP A 580 -5.29 27.00 8.25
N SER A 581 -5.14 27.39 9.52
CA SER A 581 -4.61 28.70 9.88
C SER A 581 -3.52 28.66 10.93
N THR A 582 -2.75 29.74 10.97
CA THR A 582 -1.86 30.05 12.09
C THR A 582 -1.97 31.54 12.37
N ILE A 583 -2.53 31.87 13.54
CA ILE A 583 -2.81 33.26 13.93
C ILE A 583 -1.49 34.01 14.20
N ILE A 584 -1.36 35.21 13.65
CA ILE A 584 -0.29 36.14 13.98
C ILE A 584 -0.75 36.98 15.17
N THR A 585 -0.22 36.66 16.35
CA THR A 585 -0.69 37.27 17.60
C THR A 585 -0.15 38.69 17.82
N SER A 586 0.90 39.10 17.10
CA SER A 586 1.40 40.48 17.13
C SER A 586 2.24 40.81 15.89
N GLU A 587 2.37 42.10 15.57
CA GLU A 587 3.31 42.57 14.52
C GLU A 587 4.74 42.09 14.78
N THR A 588 5.13 41.99 16.05
CA THR A 588 6.47 41.58 16.48
C THR A 588 6.80 40.10 16.27
N ASN A 589 5.80 39.22 16.14
CA ASN A 589 6.02 37.79 15.89
C ASN A 589 5.63 37.35 14.48
N TYR A 590 5.12 38.25 13.65
CA TYR A 590 4.70 37.98 12.27
C TYR A 590 5.72 37.17 11.47
N VAL A 591 6.95 37.67 11.38
CA VAL A 591 8.02 37.06 10.59
C VAL A 591 8.35 35.66 11.10
N GLU A 592 8.41 35.50 12.44
CA GLU A 592 8.72 34.22 13.05
C GLU A 592 7.63 33.19 12.77
N VAL A 593 6.36 33.60 12.90
CA VAL A 593 5.19 32.75 12.64
C VAL A 593 5.13 32.33 11.17
N ILE A 594 5.32 33.26 10.23
CA ILE A 594 5.36 32.97 8.78
C ILE A 594 6.51 32.00 8.47
N LYS A 595 7.71 32.29 8.97
CA LYS A 595 8.90 31.45 8.76
C LYS A 595 8.69 30.04 9.33
N GLN A 596 8.20 29.93 10.56
CA GLN A 596 7.97 28.64 11.20
C GLN A 596 6.87 27.85 10.49
N THR A 597 5.79 28.50 10.07
CA THR A 597 4.71 27.87 9.30
C THR A 597 5.22 27.35 7.96
N ALA A 598 5.98 28.17 7.22
CA ALA A 598 6.58 27.77 5.95
C ALA A 598 7.55 26.59 6.13
N VAL A 599 8.39 26.60 7.16
CA VAL A 599 9.31 25.50 7.46
C VAL A 599 8.56 24.22 7.85
N ASN A 600 7.56 24.32 8.73
CA ASN A 600 6.77 23.18 9.19
C ASN A 600 6.01 22.52 8.05
N GLU A 601 5.31 23.31 7.23
CA GLU A 601 4.56 22.79 6.09
C GLU A 601 5.50 22.27 4.99
N TYR A 602 6.65 22.92 4.78
CA TYR A 602 7.68 22.40 3.87
C TYR A 602 8.17 21.02 4.34
N LYS A 603 8.58 20.89 5.61
CA LYS A 603 9.02 19.63 6.23
C LYS A 603 7.94 18.54 6.14
N ARG A 604 6.69 18.89 6.42
CA ARG A 604 5.54 17.98 6.30
C ARG A 604 5.36 17.47 4.86
N ILE A 605 5.42 18.37 3.89
CA ILE A 605 5.28 18.05 2.46
C ILE A 605 6.39 17.11 1.97
N ILE A 606 7.60 17.27 2.49
CA ILE A 606 8.77 16.45 2.11
C ILE A 606 8.97 15.21 3.01
N GLY A 607 8.09 14.98 3.98
CA GLY A 607 8.15 13.79 4.85
C GLY A 607 9.35 13.80 5.81
N ILE A 608 9.67 14.96 6.37
CA ILE A 608 10.73 15.14 7.39
C ILE A 608 10.06 15.46 8.73
N SER A 609 10.28 14.58 9.71
CA SER A 609 9.95 14.77 11.12
C SER A 609 10.97 15.67 11.82
#